data_AF-X1KJN8-F1
#
_entry.id   AF-X1KJN8-F1
#
_cell.length_a   1.000
_cell.length_b   1.000
_cell.length_c   1.000
_cell.angle_alpha   90.00
_cell.angle_beta   90.00
_cell.angle_gamma   90.00
#
_symmetry.space_group_name_H-M   'P 1'
#
loop_
_entity.id
_entity.type
_entity.pdbx_description
1 polymer ?
#
loop_
_entity_poly.entity_id
_entity_poly.type
_entity_poly.pdbx_seq_one_letter_code
_entity_poly.pdbx_strand_id
1 'polypeptide(L)'
;CSSLDADIIYVTDGSHVYRSDDAGASFSKVADTTLPALDDNESITCLDVGYNASDDPYVFIATADTDDGDFGGVYYIPEADSEAEWTDLQVGSYDVYSIAGSPEFKGDSQIIAIVTDETHTYVTNNYGVVGDWTSGVELLEGDVTPFTITAASDICFPSDFGETYKLFIGVVGAGGDVYQVTSGAAYDLNVGTDIISLDLVGEAGNTQLLAGAAGSAQVYLSTDGGSNWVGSAKQPTGGSKTYVLMAPDFTSSGEAYAATSGIESAFSYTT
;
A
#
# COMPACT_ATOMS: atom_id res chain seq x y z
N CYS A 1 13.74 -1.43 -2.81
CA CYS A 1 13.90 -2.89 -3.03
C CYS A 1 15.28 -3.21 -3.60
N SER A 2 16.15 -3.89 -2.85
CA SER A 2 17.49 -4.30 -3.30
C SER A 2 17.53 -5.82 -3.49
N SER A 3 17.85 -6.24 -4.72
CA SER A 3 17.90 -7.61 -5.25
C SER A 3 16.56 -8.30 -5.54
N LEU A 4 15.87 -7.84 -6.58
CA LEU A 4 14.79 -8.61 -7.21
C LEU A 4 15.39 -9.52 -8.29
N ASP A 5 15.24 -10.84 -8.13
CA ASP A 5 15.20 -11.72 -9.28
C ASP A 5 13.92 -11.37 -10.06
N ALA A 6 14.08 -10.88 -11.29
CA ALA A 6 12.96 -10.43 -12.12
C ALA A 6 12.00 -11.59 -12.49
N ASP A 7 12.43 -12.83 -12.28
CA ASP A 7 11.61 -14.02 -12.52
C ASP A 7 10.67 -14.32 -11.34
N ILE A 8 10.88 -13.74 -10.16
CA ILE A 8 10.02 -13.97 -8.98
C ILE A 8 8.88 -12.96 -8.95
N ILE A 9 7.63 -13.46 -8.97
CA ILE A 9 6.42 -12.64 -8.91
C ILE A 9 5.47 -13.21 -7.86
N TYR A 10 4.93 -12.34 -7.02
CA TYR A 10 3.84 -12.68 -6.09
C TYR A 10 2.54 -11.98 -6.52
N VAL A 11 1.43 -12.72 -6.48
CA VAL A 11 0.08 -12.19 -6.76
C VAL A 11 -0.93 -12.79 -5.80
N THR A 12 -2.06 -12.11 -5.62
CA THR A 12 -3.20 -12.64 -4.87
C THR A 12 -4.49 -12.53 -5.69
N ASP A 13 -5.43 -13.43 -5.44
CA ASP A 13 -6.80 -13.37 -5.94
C ASP A 13 -7.80 -12.84 -4.90
N GLY A 14 -7.30 -12.37 -3.74
CA GLY A 14 -8.11 -11.96 -2.60
C GLY A 14 -8.32 -13.06 -1.56
N SER A 15 -8.00 -14.31 -1.87
CA SER A 15 -8.18 -15.46 -0.95
C SER A 15 -6.91 -16.30 -0.75
N HIS A 16 -6.02 -16.28 -1.74
CA HIS A 16 -4.76 -17.02 -1.70
C HIS A 16 -3.61 -16.16 -2.21
N VAL A 17 -2.38 -16.60 -1.89
CA VAL A 17 -1.15 -16.03 -2.42
C VAL A 17 -0.53 -17.02 -3.40
N TYR A 18 -0.06 -16.51 -4.54
CA TYR A 18 0.59 -17.28 -5.59
C TYR A 18 1.98 -16.72 -5.85
N ARG A 19 2.92 -17.61 -6.14
CA ARG A 19 4.30 -17.30 -6.49
C ARG A 19 4.64 -17.91 -7.85
N SER A 20 5.34 -17.14 -8.66
CA SER A 20 5.99 -17.57 -9.90
C SER A 20 7.50 -17.49 -9.73
N ASP A 21 8.21 -18.45 -10.32
CA ASP A 21 9.68 -18.52 -10.45
C ASP A 21 10.13 -18.33 -11.92
N ASP A 22 9.21 -17.93 -12.79
CA ASP A 22 9.39 -17.96 -14.24
C ASP A 22 8.76 -16.74 -14.93
N ALA A 23 8.88 -15.57 -14.29
CA ALA A 23 8.40 -14.28 -14.77
C ALA A 23 6.90 -14.30 -15.13
N GLY A 24 6.11 -15.04 -14.36
CA GLY A 24 4.67 -15.15 -14.48
C GLY A 24 4.18 -16.17 -15.53
N ALA A 25 5.04 -17.06 -16.03
CA ALA A 25 4.61 -18.11 -16.95
C ALA A 25 3.80 -19.22 -16.25
N SER A 26 4.09 -19.49 -14.97
CA SER A 26 3.33 -20.39 -14.12
C SER A 26 3.30 -19.92 -12.66
N PHE A 27 2.28 -20.35 -11.93
CA PHE A 27 2.05 -19.95 -10.54
C PHE A 27 1.74 -21.17 -9.67
N SER A 28 2.32 -21.20 -8.48
CA SER A 28 2.00 -22.14 -7.40
C SER A 28 1.54 -21.38 -6.18
N LYS A 29 0.60 -21.96 -5.42
CA LYS A 29 0.14 -21.36 -4.18
C LYS A 29 1.22 -21.39 -3.09
N VAL A 30 1.32 -20.32 -2.32
CA VAL A 30 2.28 -20.16 -1.20
C VAL A 30 1.65 -20.68 0.09
N ALA A 31 2.15 -21.81 0.59
CA ALA A 31 1.77 -22.42 1.87
C ALA A 31 0.24 -22.48 2.12
N ASP A 32 -0.54 -22.80 1.07
CA ASP A 32 -2.01 -22.75 1.01
C ASP A 32 -2.72 -23.44 2.18
N THR A 33 -2.11 -24.51 2.70
CA THR A 33 -2.70 -25.31 3.78
C THR A 33 -2.57 -24.68 5.16
N THR A 34 -1.73 -23.65 5.30
CA THR A 34 -1.45 -22.97 6.57
C THR A 34 -2.02 -21.56 6.60
N LEU A 35 -2.38 -21.00 5.44
CA LEU A 35 -3.08 -19.73 5.37
C LEU A 35 -4.44 -19.90 6.10
N PRO A 36 -4.78 -19.04 7.07
CA PRO A 36 -6.07 -19.08 7.70
C PRO A 36 -7.19 -19.02 6.67
N ALA A 37 -8.25 -19.81 6.88
CA ALA A 37 -9.42 -19.73 6.04
C ALA A 37 -10.11 -18.40 6.31
N LEU A 38 -10.01 -17.49 5.34
CA LEU A 38 -10.80 -16.26 5.30
C LEU A 38 -12.27 -16.65 5.09
N ASP A 39 -13.19 -15.96 5.75
CA ASP A 39 -14.61 -16.17 5.53
C ASP A 39 -15.11 -15.50 4.23
N ASP A 40 -16.42 -15.46 4.04
CA ASP A 40 -17.02 -14.93 2.80
C ASP A 40 -16.95 -13.38 2.72
N ASN A 41 -16.67 -12.68 3.83
CA ASN A 41 -16.61 -11.22 3.92
C ASN A 41 -15.17 -10.71 4.09
N GLU A 42 -14.24 -11.57 4.50
CA GLU A 42 -12.82 -11.27 4.60
C GLU A 42 -12.07 -11.51 3.28
N SER A 43 -11.15 -10.60 2.93
CA SER A 43 -10.27 -10.76 1.77
C SER A 43 -8.89 -10.17 1.96
N ILE A 44 -7.91 -10.69 1.21
CA ILE A 44 -6.57 -10.11 1.09
C ILE A 44 -6.68 -8.78 0.34
N THR A 45 -6.35 -7.68 1.01
CA THR A 45 -6.44 -6.32 0.48
C THR A 45 -5.11 -5.81 -0.08
N CYS A 46 -3.99 -6.26 0.49
CA CYS A 46 -2.66 -5.85 0.10
C CYS A 46 -1.65 -7.00 0.34
N LEU A 47 -0.60 -7.03 -0.49
CA LEU A 47 0.50 -7.97 -0.40
C LEU A 47 1.80 -7.18 -0.60
N ASP A 48 2.80 -7.46 0.23
CA ASP A 48 4.14 -6.90 0.07
C ASP A 48 5.22 -7.94 0.38
N VAL A 49 6.44 -7.70 -0.11
CA VAL A 49 7.59 -8.59 0.10
C VAL A 49 8.79 -7.79 0.58
N GLY A 50 9.20 -8.07 1.82
CA GLY A 50 10.47 -7.62 2.39
C GLY A 50 11.56 -8.69 2.18
N TYR A 51 12.83 -8.27 2.25
CA TYR A 51 13.98 -9.19 2.19
C TYR A 51 14.85 -9.01 3.43
N ASN A 52 15.20 -10.11 4.08
CA ASN A 52 16.02 -10.08 5.30
C ASN A 52 17.53 -9.87 4.99
N ALA A 53 18.36 -9.91 6.03
CA ALA A 53 19.83 -9.78 5.92
C ALA A 53 20.49 -10.78 4.95
N SER A 54 19.87 -11.95 4.75
CA SER A 54 20.32 -13.04 3.87
C SER A 54 19.71 -12.98 2.46
N ASP A 55 18.93 -11.93 2.15
CA ASP A 55 18.13 -11.80 0.92
C ASP A 55 17.03 -12.88 0.79
N ASP A 56 16.59 -13.44 1.92
CA ASP A 56 15.45 -14.35 1.97
C ASP A 56 14.13 -13.55 1.97
N PRO A 57 13.12 -13.96 1.18
CA PRO A 57 11.84 -13.28 1.11
C PRO A 57 10.99 -13.48 2.37
N TYR A 58 10.40 -12.38 2.83
CA TYR A 58 9.35 -12.31 3.84
C TYR A 58 8.12 -11.76 3.14
N VAL A 59 7.13 -12.62 2.93
CA VAL A 59 5.87 -12.24 2.28
C VAL A 59 4.89 -11.81 3.35
N PHE A 60 4.27 -10.65 3.17
CA PHE A 60 3.25 -10.09 4.04
C PHE A 60 1.93 -9.99 3.29
N ILE A 61 0.84 -10.22 3.99
CA ILE A 61 -0.51 -9.90 3.51
C ILE A 61 -1.28 -9.12 4.57
N ALA A 62 -2.10 -8.20 4.09
CA ALA A 62 -3.14 -7.54 4.86
C ALA A 62 -4.50 -8.14 4.48
N THR A 63 -5.37 -8.34 5.46
CA THR A 63 -6.77 -8.69 5.23
C THR A 63 -7.70 -7.67 5.85
N ALA A 64 -8.90 -7.56 5.30
CA ALA A 64 -9.99 -6.76 5.83
C ALA A 64 -11.29 -7.53 5.69
N ASP A 65 -12.16 -7.40 6.69
CA ASP A 65 -13.56 -7.78 6.63
C ASP A 65 -14.40 -6.62 6.09
N THR A 66 -15.61 -6.91 5.64
CA THR A 66 -16.58 -5.95 5.12
C THR A 66 -17.89 -5.92 5.90
N ASP A 67 -18.07 -6.78 6.91
CA ASP A 67 -19.19 -6.71 7.84
C ASP A 67 -18.83 -6.12 9.21
N ASP A 68 -19.85 -5.61 9.92
CA ASP A 68 -19.64 -4.82 11.14
C ASP A 68 -19.24 -5.71 12.33
N GLY A 69 -18.07 -5.46 12.90
CA GLY A 69 -17.62 -6.01 14.18
C GLY A 69 -16.80 -7.29 14.09
N ASP A 70 -16.50 -7.75 12.88
CA ASP A 70 -15.42 -8.69 12.58
C ASP A 70 -14.26 -7.92 11.91
N PHE A 71 -13.05 -8.50 11.91
CA PHE A 71 -11.84 -7.77 11.54
C PHE A 71 -10.87 -8.66 10.78
N GLY A 72 -10.12 -8.05 9.87
CA GLY A 72 -8.98 -8.70 9.23
C GLY A 72 -7.73 -8.80 10.10
N GLY A 73 -6.57 -8.79 9.45
CA GLY A 73 -5.29 -9.05 10.10
C GLY A 73 -4.07 -8.76 9.23
N VAL A 74 -2.89 -9.01 9.83
CA VAL A 74 -1.61 -9.02 9.12
C VAL A 74 -0.98 -10.39 9.29
N TYR A 75 -0.71 -11.06 8.19
CA TYR A 75 -0.03 -12.35 8.20
C TYR A 75 1.29 -12.25 7.46
N TYR A 76 2.27 -13.05 7.89
CA TYR A 76 3.53 -13.16 7.19
C TYR A 76 4.01 -14.60 7.07
N ILE A 77 4.88 -14.84 6.10
CA ILE A 77 5.59 -16.10 5.93
C ILE A 77 7.06 -15.87 5.50
N PRO A 78 8.06 -16.39 6.24
CA PRO A 78 9.46 -16.38 5.83
C PRO A 78 9.72 -17.50 4.81
N GLU A 79 9.45 -17.25 3.53
CA GLU A 79 9.30 -18.29 2.51
C GLU A 79 10.60 -19.07 2.18
N ALA A 80 11.77 -18.55 2.53
CA ALA A 80 13.02 -19.31 2.40
C ALA A 80 13.09 -20.56 3.28
N ASP A 81 12.26 -20.66 4.32
CA ASP A 81 12.12 -21.87 5.12
C ASP A 81 11.07 -22.79 4.49
N SER A 82 11.51 -23.97 4.05
CA SER A 82 10.64 -24.97 3.41
C SER A 82 9.54 -25.51 4.33
N GLU A 83 9.66 -25.32 5.65
CA GLU A 83 8.65 -25.68 6.65
C GLU A 83 7.88 -24.45 7.17
N ALA A 84 8.05 -23.28 6.55
CA ALA A 84 7.36 -22.06 6.95
C ALA A 84 5.84 -22.19 6.81
N GLU A 85 5.14 -21.61 7.78
CA GLU A 85 3.69 -21.52 7.83
C GLU A 85 3.29 -20.04 7.93
N TRP A 86 2.12 -19.71 7.39
CA TRP A 86 1.54 -18.39 7.60
C TRP A 86 1.34 -18.12 9.09
N THR A 87 1.89 -17.00 9.56
CA THR A 87 1.83 -16.57 10.95
C THR A 87 1.08 -15.26 11.07
N ASP A 88 0.05 -15.24 11.91
CA ASP A 88 -0.66 -14.02 12.31
C ASP A 88 0.23 -13.13 13.19
N LEU A 89 0.44 -11.88 12.78
CA LEU A 89 1.16 -10.87 13.57
C LEU A 89 0.31 -10.22 14.65
N GLN A 90 -0.97 -10.57 14.75
CA GLN A 90 -1.90 -10.14 15.81
C GLN A 90 -2.00 -8.61 15.89
N VAL A 91 -2.37 -7.97 14.77
CA VAL A 91 -2.53 -6.51 14.69
C VAL A 91 -3.62 -5.98 15.62
N GLY A 92 -4.59 -6.83 15.98
CA GLY A 92 -5.68 -6.52 16.91
C GLY A 92 -7.03 -6.58 16.22
N SER A 93 -7.99 -5.82 16.74
CA SER A 93 -9.32 -5.66 16.15
C SER A 93 -9.28 -4.57 15.08
N TYR A 94 -8.67 -4.89 13.95
CA TYR A 94 -8.48 -3.96 12.84
C TYR A 94 -8.63 -4.63 11.49
N ASP A 95 -9.31 -3.95 10.57
CA ASP A 95 -9.17 -4.19 9.15
C ASP A 95 -7.92 -3.51 8.61
N VAL A 96 -7.20 -4.21 7.74
CA VAL A 96 -5.93 -3.73 7.20
C VAL A 96 -6.08 -3.54 5.69
N TYR A 97 -5.82 -2.33 5.20
CA TYR A 97 -6.01 -1.98 3.78
C TYR A 97 -4.71 -1.75 3.01
N SER A 98 -3.58 -1.64 3.71
CA SER A 98 -2.27 -1.54 3.10
C SER A 98 -1.20 -2.01 4.08
N ILE A 99 -0.17 -2.69 3.57
CA ILE A 99 0.96 -3.22 4.34
C ILE A 99 2.24 -3.01 3.54
N ALA A 100 3.33 -2.65 4.20
CA ALA A 100 4.64 -2.63 3.57
C ALA A 100 5.77 -2.90 4.57
N GLY A 101 6.81 -3.59 4.13
CA GLY A 101 8.13 -3.53 4.76
C GLY A 101 8.77 -2.18 4.48
N SER A 102 9.53 -1.64 5.44
CA SER A 102 10.28 -0.41 5.18
C SER A 102 11.28 -0.62 4.03
N PRO A 103 11.71 0.46 3.33
CA PRO A 103 12.80 0.37 2.37
C PRO A 103 14.09 -0.24 2.93
N GLU A 104 14.27 -0.16 4.25
CA GLU A 104 15.40 -0.68 5.02
C GLU A 104 15.04 -1.94 5.81
N PHE A 105 13.98 -2.67 5.40
CA PHE A 105 13.46 -3.87 6.09
C PHE A 105 14.57 -4.88 6.44
N LYS A 106 15.56 -5.01 5.55
CA LYS A 106 16.76 -5.84 5.73
C LYS A 106 17.52 -5.55 7.04
N GLY A 107 17.52 -4.30 7.48
CA GLY A 107 18.24 -3.82 8.66
C GLY A 107 17.34 -3.53 9.87
N ASP A 108 16.08 -3.13 9.67
CA ASP A 108 15.19 -2.70 10.75
C ASP A 108 14.03 -3.66 11.05
N SER A 109 13.71 -4.58 10.14
CA SER A 109 12.54 -5.47 10.20
C SER A 109 11.20 -4.73 10.38
N GLN A 110 11.15 -3.46 9.99
CA GLN A 110 9.99 -2.60 10.19
C GLN A 110 8.88 -2.92 9.20
N ILE A 111 7.70 -3.19 9.72
CA ILE A 111 6.47 -3.45 8.98
C ILE A 111 5.50 -2.32 9.31
N ILE A 112 4.86 -1.74 8.30
CA ILE A 112 3.97 -0.60 8.44
C ILE A 112 2.62 -0.96 7.84
N ALA A 113 1.55 -0.77 8.60
CA ALA A 113 0.18 -1.12 8.21
C ALA A 113 -0.75 0.09 8.30
N ILE A 114 -1.70 0.18 7.37
CA ILE A 114 -2.83 1.11 7.42
C ILE A 114 -4.06 0.33 7.89
N VAL A 115 -4.56 0.69 9.06
CA VAL A 115 -5.55 -0.08 9.80
C VAL A 115 -6.77 0.76 10.15
N THR A 116 -7.96 0.16 10.26
CA THR A 116 -9.18 0.82 10.78
C THR A 116 -9.92 -0.05 11.77
N ASP A 117 -10.42 0.55 12.85
CA ASP A 117 -11.24 -0.11 13.88
C ASP A 117 -12.74 0.12 13.63
N GLU A 118 -13.12 0.36 12.36
CA GLU A 118 -14.46 0.75 11.92
C GLU A 118 -14.96 2.08 12.50
N THR A 119 -14.11 2.84 13.20
CA THR A 119 -14.42 4.21 13.66
C THR A 119 -13.31 5.21 13.32
N HIS A 120 -12.06 4.78 13.41
CA HIS A 120 -10.84 5.54 13.24
C HIS A 120 -9.90 4.78 12.30
N THR A 121 -8.96 5.50 11.69
CA THR A 121 -7.95 4.95 10.79
C THR A 121 -6.56 5.35 11.28
N TYR A 122 -5.62 4.40 11.28
CA TYR A 122 -4.27 4.59 11.81
C TYR A 122 -3.20 4.05 10.87
N VAL A 123 -2.01 4.64 10.97
CA VAL A 123 -0.77 4.05 10.49
C VAL A 123 -0.02 3.47 11.67
N THR A 124 0.17 2.15 11.71
CA THR A 124 0.86 1.46 12.82
C THR A 124 2.09 0.71 12.34
N ASN A 125 3.02 0.47 13.25
CA ASN A 125 4.30 -0.20 13.02
C ASN A 125 4.41 -1.48 13.84
N ASN A 126 5.14 -2.45 13.29
CA ASN A 126 5.64 -3.65 13.95
C ASN A 126 7.11 -3.87 13.56
N TYR A 127 7.87 -4.62 14.35
CA TYR A 127 9.29 -4.92 14.10
C TYR A 127 9.57 -6.43 14.05
N GLY A 128 8.65 -7.20 13.46
CA GLY A 128 8.73 -8.65 13.35
C GLY A 128 8.37 -9.41 14.64
N VAL A 129 7.60 -8.79 15.54
CA VAL A 129 7.23 -9.36 16.84
C VAL A 129 5.71 -9.45 16.95
N VAL A 130 5.20 -10.68 17.08
CA VAL A 130 3.76 -10.96 17.18
C VAL A 130 3.12 -10.15 18.33
N GLY A 131 2.06 -9.41 18.00
CA GLY A 131 1.26 -8.62 18.95
C GLY A 131 1.90 -7.32 19.43
N ASP A 132 3.13 -6.99 19.00
CA ASP A 132 3.86 -5.78 19.43
C ASP A 132 3.70 -4.63 18.42
N TRP A 133 2.44 -4.26 18.16
CA TRP A 133 2.11 -3.13 17.30
C TRP A 133 2.12 -1.82 18.09
N THR A 134 2.60 -0.74 17.46
CA THR A 134 2.54 0.60 18.06
C THR A 134 1.09 1.08 18.22
N SER A 135 0.87 2.12 19.03
CA SER A 135 -0.45 2.77 19.13
C SER A 135 -0.95 3.42 17.83
N GLY A 136 -0.08 3.54 16.83
CA GLY A 136 -0.37 4.15 15.55
C GLY A 136 -0.44 5.68 15.57
N VAL A 137 -0.41 6.25 14.37
CA VAL A 137 -0.68 7.66 14.09
C VAL A 137 -2.02 7.74 13.38
N GLU A 138 -2.97 8.47 13.96
CA GLU A 138 -4.33 8.58 13.43
C GLU A 138 -4.38 9.48 12.19
N LEU A 139 -5.13 9.03 11.18
CA LEU A 139 -5.52 9.85 10.03
C LEU A 139 -6.80 10.59 10.37
N LEU A 140 -6.82 11.90 10.14
CA LEU A 140 -7.96 12.77 10.43
C LEU A 140 -8.34 13.59 9.19
N GLU A 141 -9.60 13.57 8.79
CA GLU A 141 -10.13 14.42 7.71
C GLU A 141 -9.99 15.88 8.14
N GLY A 142 -9.35 16.70 7.29
CA GLY A 142 -9.06 18.10 7.59
C GLY A 142 -8.26 18.29 8.88
N ASP A 143 -7.44 17.31 9.26
CA ASP A 143 -6.64 17.26 10.50
C ASP A 143 -7.45 17.28 11.80
N VAL A 144 -8.76 16.99 11.76
CA VAL A 144 -9.65 17.10 12.94
C VAL A 144 -10.61 15.94 13.11
N THR A 145 -11.18 15.40 12.04
CA THR A 145 -12.33 14.47 12.14
C THR A 145 -11.87 13.03 11.92
N PRO A 146 -12.11 12.11 12.88
CA PRO A 146 -11.88 10.68 12.66
C PRO A 146 -12.77 10.10 11.56
N PHE A 147 -12.26 9.08 10.87
CA PHE A 147 -12.97 8.42 9.79
C PHE A 147 -12.53 6.97 9.60
N THR A 148 -13.33 6.24 8.81
CA THR A 148 -13.02 4.90 8.32
C THR A 148 -12.70 4.91 6.83
N ILE A 149 -11.91 3.92 6.42
CA ILE A 149 -11.53 3.68 5.04
C ILE A 149 -12.12 2.38 4.52
N THR A 150 -12.21 2.30 3.20
CA THR A 150 -12.68 1.10 2.47
C THR A 150 -11.65 0.60 1.46
N ALA A 151 -10.57 1.36 1.26
CA ALA A 151 -9.39 0.99 0.51
C ALA A 151 -8.26 1.99 0.80
N ALA A 152 -7.04 1.59 0.48
CA ALA A 152 -5.86 2.44 0.51
C ALA A 152 -4.96 2.14 -0.70
N SER A 153 -4.07 3.07 -1.03
CA SER A 153 -2.98 2.82 -1.99
C SER A 153 -1.86 1.99 -1.36
N ASP A 154 -0.81 1.72 -2.12
CA ASP A 154 0.46 1.30 -1.55
C ASP A 154 1.04 2.41 -0.66
N ILE A 155 1.76 2.01 0.39
CA ILE A 155 2.52 2.92 1.23
C ILE A 155 3.73 3.42 0.44
N CYS A 156 3.77 4.72 0.19
CA CYS A 156 4.82 5.34 -0.61
C CYS A 156 5.92 5.92 0.29
N PHE A 157 7.16 5.50 0.05
CA PHE A 157 8.33 5.93 0.82
C PHE A 157 9.22 6.88 0.03
N PRO A 158 9.53 8.09 0.56
CA PRO A 158 10.64 8.89 0.09
C PRO A 158 11.95 8.10 0.06
N SER A 159 12.81 8.43 -0.90
CA SER A 159 14.10 7.73 -1.09
C SER A 159 15.05 7.80 0.11
N ASP A 160 14.83 8.75 1.03
CA ASP A 160 15.57 8.98 2.27
C ASP A 160 14.78 8.58 3.53
N PHE A 161 13.75 7.73 3.41
CA PHE A 161 12.91 7.29 4.53
C PHE A 161 13.71 6.81 5.75
N GLY A 162 14.84 6.13 5.55
CA GLY A 162 15.72 5.66 6.64
C GLY A 162 16.35 6.78 7.49
N GLU A 163 16.35 8.02 7.01
CA GLU A 163 16.85 9.19 7.74
C GLU A 163 15.74 9.90 8.52
N THR A 164 14.53 9.95 7.94
CA THR A 164 13.37 10.62 8.51
C THR A 164 12.12 9.78 8.28
N TYR A 165 11.45 9.36 9.36
CA TYR A 165 10.16 8.68 9.27
C TYR A 165 9.11 9.63 8.67
N LYS A 166 8.90 9.48 7.37
CA LYS A 166 7.90 10.19 6.58
C LYS A 166 7.44 9.29 5.45
N LEU A 167 6.15 9.00 5.38
CA LEU A 167 5.55 8.23 4.29
C LEU A 167 4.30 8.93 3.77
N PHE A 168 3.81 8.46 2.63
CA PHE A 168 2.60 8.96 2.01
C PHE A 168 1.65 7.82 1.69
N ILE A 169 0.35 8.08 1.83
CA ILE A 169 -0.69 7.09 1.57
C ILE A 169 -1.93 7.77 0.99
N GLY A 170 -2.51 7.21 -0.06
CA GLY A 170 -3.84 7.57 -0.54
C GLY A 170 -4.90 6.68 0.12
N VAL A 171 -6.05 7.26 0.48
CA VAL A 171 -7.16 6.50 1.09
C VAL A 171 -8.49 6.79 0.40
N VAL A 172 -9.42 5.84 0.54
CA VAL A 172 -10.78 5.91 0.01
C VAL A 172 -11.79 5.74 1.15
N GLY A 173 -12.78 6.62 1.23
CA GLY A 173 -13.80 6.58 2.28
C GLY A 173 -14.24 7.97 2.70
N ALA A 174 -14.74 8.10 3.93
CA ALA A 174 -15.23 9.39 4.42
C ALA A 174 -14.13 10.49 4.47
N GLY A 175 -12.89 10.10 4.78
CA GLY A 175 -11.71 10.97 4.73
C GLY A 175 -10.82 10.72 3.50
N GLY A 176 -11.41 10.43 2.34
CA GLY A 176 -10.65 10.14 1.12
C GLY A 176 -9.74 11.29 0.69
N ASP A 177 -8.43 11.11 0.80
CA ASP A 177 -7.39 12.07 0.38
C ASP A 177 -6.01 11.36 0.27
N VAL A 178 -4.94 12.14 0.12
CA VAL A 178 -3.55 11.73 0.37
C VAL A 178 -3.13 12.27 1.73
N TYR A 179 -2.49 11.42 2.53
CA TYR A 179 -1.95 11.77 3.83
C TYR A 179 -0.42 11.69 3.81
N GLN A 180 0.24 12.71 4.38
CA GLN A 180 1.65 12.62 4.79
C GLN A 180 1.69 12.19 6.25
N VAL A 181 2.41 11.11 6.56
CA VAL A 181 2.49 10.57 7.91
C VAL A 181 3.92 10.65 8.41
N THR A 182 4.09 11.21 9.60
CA THR A 182 5.35 11.29 10.35
C THR A 182 5.29 10.39 11.58
N SER A 183 6.36 10.29 12.36
CA SER A 183 6.41 9.42 13.55
C SER A 183 5.43 9.80 14.66
N GLY A 184 4.77 10.97 14.58
CA GLY A 184 3.85 11.43 15.63
C GLY A 184 2.63 12.21 15.15
N ALA A 185 2.44 12.37 13.84
CA ALA A 185 1.30 13.09 13.27
C ALA A 185 1.09 12.70 11.81
N ALA A 186 -0.16 12.70 11.38
CA ALA A 186 -0.55 12.68 9.98
C ALA A 186 -1.09 14.06 9.57
N TYR A 187 -0.97 14.36 8.28
CA TYR A 187 -1.42 15.61 7.69
C TYR A 187 -2.19 15.32 6.41
N ASP A 188 -3.41 15.84 6.34
CA ASP A 188 -4.24 15.82 5.14
C ASP A 188 -3.65 16.76 4.06
N LEU A 189 -3.36 16.22 2.88
CA LEU A 189 -2.76 16.97 1.76
C LEU A 189 -3.80 17.59 0.82
N ASN A 190 -5.09 17.51 1.16
CA ASN A 190 -6.18 18.25 0.55
C ASN A 190 -6.26 18.13 -0.99
N VAL A 191 -6.09 16.92 -1.52
CA VAL A 191 -6.44 16.61 -2.93
C VAL A 191 -7.95 16.83 -3.14
N GLY A 192 -8.75 16.54 -2.11
CA GLY A 192 -10.20 16.75 -2.10
C GLY A 192 -11.00 15.68 -2.85
N THR A 193 -10.47 14.44 -2.90
CA THR A 193 -11.17 13.26 -3.45
C THR A 193 -10.52 11.97 -2.95
N ASP A 194 -11.30 10.88 -2.97
CA ASP A 194 -10.80 9.51 -2.76
C ASP A 194 -9.64 9.15 -3.69
N ILE A 195 -8.52 8.71 -3.12
CA ILE A 195 -7.32 8.28 -3.84
C ILE A 195 -7.08 6.79 -3.60
N ILE A 196 -7.10 6.01 -4.68
CA ILE A 196 -6.92 4.55 -4.64
C ILE A 196 -5.50 4.12 -4.99
N SER A 197 -4.73 4.99 -5.62
CA SER A 197 -3.38 4.70 -6.09
C SER A 197 -2.53 5.94 -5.96
N LEU A 198 -1.34 5.77 -5.42
CA LEU A 198 -0.36 6.82 -5.20
C LEU A 198 0.99 6.26 -5.61
N ASP A 199 1.81 7.12 -6.21
CA ASP A 199 3.23 6.85 -6.38
C ASP A 199 4.02 8.14 -6.10
N LEU A 200 5.31 7.99 -5.79
CA LEU A 200 6.19 9.11 -5.48
C LEU A 200 7.60 8.95 -6.04
N VAL A 201 8.28 10.08 -6.22
CA VAL A 201 9.73 10.15 -6.42
C VAL A 201 10.33 11.26 -5.57
N GLY A 202 11.61 11.12 -5.20
CA GLY A 202 12.37 12.16 -4.49
C GLY A 202 12.59 11.87 -3.00
N GLU A 203 13.19 12.86 -2.33
CA GLU A 203 13.55 12.84 -0.91
C GLU A 203 12.50 13.62 -0.08
N ALA A 204 12.47 13.38 1.23
CA ALA A 204 11.56 14.03 2.16
C ALA A 204 11.71 15.56 2.09
N GLY A 205 10.63 16.24 1.68
CA GLY A 205 10.62 17.70 1.51
C GLY A 205 10.85 18.17 0.07
N ASN A 206 11.17 17.27 -0.86
CA ASN A 206 11.20 17.52 -2.30
C ASN A 206 10.60 16.35 -3.08
N THR A 207 9.52 15.76 -2.55
CA THR A 207 8.80 14.68 -3.22
C THR A 207 7.89 15.24 -4.32
N GLN A 208 7.80 14.50 -5.42
CA GLN A 208 6.72 14.64 -6.40
C GLN A 208 5.78 13.45 -6.24
N LEU A 209 4.48 13.72 -6.26
CA LEU A 209 3.43 12.74 -5.98
C LEU A 209 2.50 12.64 -7.18
N LEU A 210 2.17 11.42 -7.58
CA LEU A 210 1.17 11.14 -8.61
C LEU A 210 0.04 10.34 -7.98
N ALA A 211 -1.17 10.86 -8.03
CA ALA A 211 -2.34 10.24 -7.40
C ALA A 211 -3.42 9.91 -8.44
N GLY A 212 -3.98 8.70 -8.34
CA GLY A 212 -5.09 8.20 -9.14
C GLY A 212 -6.39 8.17 -8.33
N ALA A 213 -7.45 8.77 -8.87
CA ALA A 213 -8.75 8.85 -8.20
C ALA A 213 -9.46 7.49 -8.15
N ALA A 214 -10.18 7.23 -7.06
CA ALA A 214 -10.96 6.00 -6.89
C ALA A 214 -12.27 5.99 -7.73
N GLY A 215 -12.85 7.18 -7.95
CA GLY A 215 -14.17 7.34 -8.57
C GLY A 215 -14.17 7.91 -10.00
N SER A 216 -13.00 8.18 -10.59
CA SER A 216 -12.90 8.78 -11.93
C SER A 216 -11.57 8.47 -12.61
N ALA A 217 -11.46 8.80 -13.90
CA ALA A 217 -10.22 8.75 -14.68
C ALA A 217 -9.19 9.83 -14.29
N GLN A 218 -9.47 10.62 -13.25
CA GLN A 218 -8.64 11.75 -12.89
C GLN A 218 -7.30 11.29 -12.30
N VAL A 219 -6.23 11.90 -12.81
CA VAL A 219 -4.88 11.83 -12.26
C VAL A 219 -4.53 13.21 -11.71
N TYR A 220 -3.88 13.27 -10.56
CA TYR A 220 -3.39 14.48 -9.93
C TYR A 220 -1.88 14.40 -9.74
N LEU A 221 -1.19 15.51 -10.01
CA LEU A 221 0.25 15.65 -9.80
C LEU A 221 0.50 16.74 -8.77
N SER A 222 1.34 16.44 -7.78
CA SER A 222 1.99 17.43 -6.94
C SER A 222 3.49 17.44 -7.20
N THR A 223 4.08 18.63 -7.27
CA THR A 223 5.53 18.81 -7.47
C THR A 223 6.21 19.48 -6.28
N ASP A 224 5.48 19.64 -5.17
CA ASP A 224 5.88 20.39 -3.97
C ASP A 224 5.49 19.64 -2.68
N GLY A 225 5.65 18.32 -2.70
CA GLY A 225 5.42 17.44 -1.55
C GLY A 225 3.96 17.35 -1.10
N GLY A 226 3.00 17.57 -2.00
CA GLY A 226 1.57 17.52 -1.72
C GLY A 226 0.97 18.84 -1.26
N SER A 227 1.72 19.96 -1.33
CA SER A 227 1.20 21.27 -0.93
C SER A 227 0.21 21.83 -1.95
N ASN A 228 0.41 21.52 -3.23
CA ASN A 228 -0.51 21.87 -4.31
C ASN A 228 -0.70 20.67 -5.26
N TRP A 229 -1.91 20.54 -5.79
CA TRP A 229 -2.30 19.48 -6.71
C TRP A 229 -2.83 20.04 -8.02
N VAL A 230 -2.39 19.46 -9.12
CA VAL A 230 -2.85 19.79 -10.47
C VAL A 230 -3.46 18.55 -11.11
N GLY A 231 -4.76 18.63 -11.41
CA GLY A 231 -5.43 17.59 -12.18
C GLY A 231 -4.95 17.57 -13.64
N SER A 232 -4.68 16.37 -14.16
CA SER A 232 -4.37 16.17 -15.58
C SER A 232 -5.49 16.65 -16.50
N ALA A 233 -5.11 17.41 -17.53
CA ALA A 233 -6.00 17.82 -18.62
C ALA A 233 -6.17 16.75 -19.71
N LYS A 234 -5.40 15.65 -19.63
CA LYS A 234 -5.42 14.52 -20.57
C LYS A 234 -5.50 13.21 -19.78
N GLN A 235 -6.69 12.93 -19.28
CA GLN A 235 -6.97 11.72 -18.51
C GLN A 235 -7.05 10.50 -19.45
N PRO A 236 -6.83 9.27 -18.93
CA PRO A 236 -7.25 8.07 -19.62
C PRO A 236 -8.73 8.15 -20.03
N THR A 237 -9.08 7.47 -21.12
CA THR A 237 -10.46 7.53 -21.65
C THR A 237 -11.44 6.61 -20.92
N GLY A 238 -10.96 5.77 -20.00
CA GLY A 238 -11.81 4.85 -19.26
C GLY A 238 -12.49 5.50 -18.05
N GLY A 239 -13.07 4.69 -17.18
CA GLY A 239 -13.78 5.17 -15.98
C GLY A 239 -13.38 4.44 -14.70
N SER A 240 -14.11 4.70 -13.60
CA SER A 240 -13.93 4.07 -12.29
C SER A 240 -12.57 4.35 -11.65
N LYS A 241 -11.87 3.33 -11.11
CA LYS A 241 -10.61 3.48 -10.38
C LYS A 241 -9.47 3.77 -11.34
N THR A 242 -8.62 4.74 -11.00
CA THR A 242 -7.39 5.06 -11.72
C THR A 242 -6.17 4.66 -10.91
N TYR A 243 -5.32 3.84 -11.51
CA TYR A 243 -4.06 3.38 -10.96
C TYR A 243 -2.91 4.07 -11.69
N VAL A 244 -1.91 4.52 -10.94
CA VAL A 244 -0.80 5.33 -11.45
C VAL A 244 0.54 4.73 -11.08
N LEU A 245 1.55 5.02 -11.91
CA LEU A 245 2.95 4.65 -11.67
C LEU A 245 3.85 5.70 -12.31
N MET A 246 4.91 6.09 -11.63
CA MET A 246 5.99 6.94 -12.13
C MET A 246 7.22 6.10 -12.45
N ALA A 247 7.90 6.44 -13.54
CA ALA A 247 9.19 5.86 -13.83
C ALA A 247 10.21 6.27 -12.73
N PRO A 248 11.18 5.41 -12.38
CA PRO A 248 12.21 5.74 -11.38
C PRO A 248 12.98 7.04 -11.70
N ASP A 249 13.10 7.39 -12.99
CA ASP A 249 13.76 8.59 -13.48
C ASP A 249 12.80 9.73 -13.84
N PHE A 250 11.55 9.70 -13.38
CA PHE A 250 10.47 10.64 -13.70
C PHE A 250 10.88 12.11 -13.63
N THR A 251 11.71 12.49 -12.66
CA THR A 251 12.19 13.88 -12.52
C THR A 251 12.96 14.38 -13.75
N SER A 252 13.52 13.46 -14.54
CA SER A 252 14.26 13.74 -15.77
C SER A 252 13.52 13.31 -17.04
N SER A 253 12.80 12.19 -17.00
CA SER A 253 12.09 11.62 -18.16
C SER A 253 10.68 12.20 -18.33
N GLY A 254 10.02 12.56 -17.21
CA GLY A 254 8.60 12.87 -17.17
C GLY A 254 7.70 11.66 -17.44
N GLU A 255 8.26 10.44 -17.44
CA GLU A 255 7.54 9.21 -17.79
C GLU A 255 6.68 8.70 -16.63
N ALA A 256 5.37 8.62 -16.87
CA ALA A 256 4.37 8.12 -15.96
C ALA A 256 3.28 7.37 -16.71
N TYR A 257 2.62 6.47 -16.01
CA TYR A 257 1.60 5.56 -16.54
C TYR A 257 0.32 5.70 -15.73
N ALA A 258 -0.81 5.55 -16.40
CA ALA A 258 -2.12 5.49 -15.76
C ALA A 258 -2.98 4.42 -16.42
N ALA A 259 -3.63 3.59 -15.61
CA ALA A 259 -4.58 2.58 -16.04
C ALA A 259 -5.91 2.77 -15.32
N THR A 260 -7.02 2.49 -15.98
CA THR A 260 -8.34 2.51 -15.33
C THR A 260 -8.96 1.12 -15.28
N SER A 261 -9.91 0.91 -14.37
CA SER A 261 -10.63 -0.37 -14.24
C SER A 261 -12.08 -0.29 -14.75
N GLY A 262 -12.78 -1.43 -14.78
CA GLY A 262 -14.20 -1.50 -15.16
C GLY A 262 -14.46 -1.60 -16.67
N ILE A 263 -15.73 -1.34 -17.04
CA ILE A 263 -16.18 -1.37 -18.43
C ILE A 263 -15.54 -0.17 -19.16
N GLU A 264 -14.94 -0.43 -20.32
CA GLU A 264 -14.16 0.58 -21.09
C GLU A 264 -12.86 1.03 -20.40
N SER A 265 -12.16 0.13 -19.71
CA SER A 265 -10.83 0.41 -19.18
C SER A 265 -9.86 0.96 -20.23
N ALA A 266 -8.96 1.85 -19.81
CA ALA A 266 -7.96 2.47 -20.66
C ALA A 266 -6.59 2.44 -20.01
N PHE A 267 -5.57 2.53 -20.86
CA PHE A 267 -4.18 2.74 -20.46
C PHE A 267 -3.67 4.01 -21.13
N SER A 268 -2.89 4.80 -20.42
CA SER A 268 -2.26 6.03 -20.90
C SER A 268 -0.86 6.16 -20.32
N TYR A 269 0.01 6.83 -21.06
CA TYR A 269 1.37 7.12 -20.64
C TYR A 269 1.79 8.50 -21.15
N THR A 270 2.74 9.13 -20.48
CA THR A 270 3.33 10.41 -20.91
C THR A 270 4.40 10.20 -21.98
N THR A 271 4.53 11.18 -22.88
CA THR A 271 5.51 11.20 -24.00
C THR A 271 6.25 12.51 -24.04
#